data_AF-A0A7W1HE92-F1
#
_entry.id   AF-A0A7W1HE92-F1
#
_cell.length_a   1.000
_cell.length_b   1.000
_cell.length_c   1.000
_cell.angle_alpha   90.00
_cell.angle_beta   90.00
_cell.angle_gamma   90.00
#
_symmetry.space_group_name_H-M   'P 1'
#
loop_
_entity.id
_entity.type
_entity.pdbx_description
1 polymer ?
#
loop_
_entity_poly.entity_id
_entity_poly.type
_entity_poly.pdbx_seq_one_letter_code
_entity_poly.pdbx_strand_id
1 'polypeptide(L)'
;ADVIGLNCGVGPTHILTALEKMRGATTKRLSAQPNAGLPRDVQGRQFYMCSPEYMSKFAKRFIKAGATFIGGCCGTTPQHIKLISDAVRAISPRTAKAAVKAKETAKVIDLKPADVEIVPPELRSNWSRKIARGEFVTSVEVLPPKGCDAAKTLESIKLLKTAGVDAVNIPDGPRAQTRMSAQATAILVEREIGIEAVLHYCCRDRYLLGMMSDLLGAAALGVHNLLIITGDPPKMGPFPDATAVFDIDSIGLTNMVNKLNHGLDLGNNPIGRPTAFSIGVGVNPGAINVEEEIRRFEWKVEAGAEYAITQPVYDTKQLRDFLKRVEHVRIPIVAGIFPLVSIRNAEFMHHEVPGVVVTPEILMRMRIASDRSKEAARDEGIKIARESLTEVRDLIQGVQVSAPFGNVKYALQVFDVLDELKSTGEAAAIS
;
A
#
# COMPACT_ATOMS: atom_id res chain seq x y z
N ALA A 1 29.58 -11.10 1.37
CA ALA A 1 29.37 -10.99 2.83
C ALA A 1 30.29 -11.95 3.58
N ASP A 2 31.19 -11.40 4.39
CA ASP A 2 32.22 -12.09 5.18
C ASP A 2 31.75 -12.46 6.60
N VAL A 3 30.71 -11.76 7.08
CA VAL A 3 30.00 -12.03 8.34
C VAL A 3 28.50 -12.00 8.04
N ILE A 4 27.74 -12.91 8.65
CA ILE A 4 26.27 -12.94 8.61
C ILE A 4 25.79 -12.92 10.06
N GLY A 5 24.82 -12.08 10.40
CA GLY A 5 24.47 -11.88 11.79
C GLY A 5 23.00 -11.62 12.03
N LEU A 6 22.62 -11.80 13.29
CA LEU A 6 21.31 -11.46 13.79
C LEU A 6 21.44 -10.26 14.72
N ASN A 7 20.64 -9.24 14.45
CA ASN A 7 20.57 -8.02 15.26
C ASN A 7 19.11 -7.79 15.68
N CYS A 8 18.91 -7.35 16.92
CA CYS A 8 17.60 -7.07 17.50
C CYS A 8 16.70 -8.32 17.58
N GLY A 9 15.41 -8.16 17.89
CA GLY A 9 14.43 -9.25 17.96
C GLY A 9 13.65 -9.31 19.27
N VAL A 10 13.28 -10.52 19.70
CA VAL A 10 12.49 -10.81 20.92
C VAL A 10 13.37 -11.27 22.09
N GLY A 11 14.63 -10.82 22.15
CA GLY A 11 15.59 -11.12 23.22
C GLY A 11 16.60 -12.26 22.93
N PRO A 12 17.52 -12.54 23.87
CA PRO A 12 18.68 -13.40 23.65
C PRO A 12 18.35 -14.89 23.40
N THR A 13 17.21 -15.38 23.87
CA THR A 13 16.78 -16.77 23.67
C THR A 13 16.48 -17.08 22.20
N HIS A 14 15.77 -16.18 21.52
CA HIS A 14 15.39 -16.38 20.12
C HIS A 14 16.58 -16.20 19.19
N ILE A 15 17.45 -15.23 19.50
CA ILE A 15 18.73 -15.07 18.81
C ILE A 15 19.57 -16.34 18.91
N LEU A 16 19.62 -16.99 20.07
CA LEU A 16 20.34 -18.25 20.24
C LEU A 16 19.75 -19.36 19.34
N THR A 17 18.44 -19.50 19.35
CA THR A 17 17.73 -20.51 18.56
C THR A 17 17.98 -20.33 17.06
N ALA A 18 17.94 -19.09 16.58
CA ALA A 18 18.21 -18.77 15.19
C ALA A 18 19.70 -18.96 14.84
N LEU A 19 20.61 -18.61 15.75
CA LEU A 19 22.05 -18.80 15.57
C LEU A 19 22.42 -20.30 15.43
N GLU A 20 21.82 -21.18 16.24
CA GLU A 20 22.00 -22.64 16.15
C GLU A 20 21.56 -23.18 14.78
N LYS A 21 20.43 -22.68 14.26
CA LYS A 21 19.96 -23.03 12.90
C LYS A 21 20.91 -22.50 11.82
N MET A 22 21.35 -21.25 11.93
CA MET A 22 22.26 -20.62 10.97
C MET A 22 23.62 -21.32 10.91
N ARG A 23 24.16 -21.79 12.04
CA ARG A 23 25.43 -22.50 12.09
C ARG A 23 25.45 -23.77 11.25
N GLY A 24 24.30 -24.44 11.13
CA GLY A 24 24.11 -25.61 10.26
C GLY A 24 23.95 -25.25 8.77
N ALA A 25 23.61 -24.00 8.44
CA ALA A 25 23.33 -23.55 7.08
C ALA A 25 24.50 -22.80 6.41
N THR A 26 25.49 -22.31 7.16
CA THR A 26 26.62 -21.57 6.59
C THR A 26 27.95 -21.88 7.27
N THR A 27 29.05 -21.74 6.51
CA THR A 27 30.42 -21.79 7.03
C THR A 27 30.96 -20.44 7.50
N LYS A 28 30.29 -19.33 7.13
CA LYS A 28 30.74 -17.95 7.38
C LYS A 28 30.73 -17.60 8.88
N ARG A 29 31.40 -16.50 9.23
CA ARG A 29 31.43 -15.97 10.60
C ARG A 29 30.05 -15.47 10.99
N LEU A 30 29.63 -15.78 12.22
CA LEU A 30 28.32 -15.39 12.72
C LEU A 30 28.41 -14.24 13.73
N SER A 31 27.45 -13.31 13.69
CA SER A 31 27.31 -12.23 14.67
C SER A 31 25.97 -12.33 15.41
N ALA A 32 25.97 -12.10 16.73
CA ALA A 32 24.78 -12.11 17.57
C ALA A 32 24.71 -10.82 18.41
N GLN A 33 23.69 -10.00 18.16
CA GLN A 33 23.47 -8.71 18.83
C GLN A 33 22.03 -8.59 19.33
N PRO A 34 21.66 -9.30 20.42
CA PRO A 34 20.31 -9.25 20.97
C PRO A 34 19.95 -7.90 21.58
N ASN A 35 18.67 -7.57 21.58
CA ASN A 35 18.08 -6.53 22.43
C ASN A 35 17.95 -7.01 23.89
N ALA A 36 17.86 -6.08 24.83
CA ALA A 36 17.65 -6.34 26.26
C ALA A 36 16.20 -6.75 26.60
N GLY A 37 15.68 -7.73 25.86
CA GLY A 37 14.33 -8.28 26.01
C GLY A 37 13.26 -7.44 25.30
N LEU A 38 12.02 -7.91 25.40
CA LEU A 38 10.87 -7.17 24.86
C LEU A 38 10.71 -5.85 25.64
N PRO A 39 10.52 -4.72 24.92
CA PRO A 39 10.26 -3.46 25.58
C PRO A 39 8.90 -3.56 26.29
N ARG A 40 8.84 -3.08 27.53
CA ARG A 40 7.61 -2.94 28.31
C ARG A 40 7.29 -1.48 28.45
N ASP A 41 6.05 -1.12 28.17
CA ASP A 41 5.55 0.21 28.48
C ASP A 41 5.38 0.36 29.99
N VAL A 42 6.06 1.35 30.56
CA VAL A 42 5.82 1.83 31.92
C VAL A 42 5.61 3.34 31.83
N GLN A 43 4.35 3.76 31.96
CA GLN A 43 3.95 5.17 31.96
C GLN A 43 4.37 5.94 30.67
N GLY A 44 4.20 5.32 29.50
CA GLY A 44 4.51 5.94 28.20
C GLY A 44 6.00 5.99 27.87
N ARG A 45 6.82 5.24 28.62
CA ARG A 45 8.24 5.04 28.34
C ARG A 45 8.52 3.55 28.16
N GLN A 46 9.26 3.23 27.11
CA GLN A 46 9.61 1.85 26.77
C GLN A 46 10.86 1.43 27.55
N PHE A 47 10.71 0.46 28.46
CA PHE A 47 11.80 -0.09 29.27
C PHE A 47 12.17 -1.50 28.83
N TYR A 48 13.47 -1.77 28.76
CA TYR A 48 14.01 -3.09 28.47
C TYR A 48 14.38 -3.78 29.78
N MET A 49 13.71 -4.89 30.08
CA MET A 49 13.75 -5.52 31.41
C MET A 49 14.76 -6.66 31.53
N CYS A 50 15.47 -7.00 30.45
CA CYS A 50 16.54 -8.00 30.53
C CYS A 50 17.72 -7.42 31.32
N SER A 51 18.16 -8.13 32.36
CA SER A 51 19.32 -7.68 33.13
C SER A 51 20.65 -7.95 32.39
N PRO A 52 21.69 -7.16 32.67
CA PRO A 52 23.06 -7.43 32.20
C PRO A 52 23.56 -8.85 32.50
N GLU A 53 23.24 -9.39 33.67
CA GLU A 53 23.66 -10.72 34.13
C GLU A 53 22.96 -11.84 33.36
N TYR A 54 21.68 -11.64 33.04
CA TYR A 54 20.96 -12.58 32.20
C TYR A 54 21.55 -12.57 30.79
N MET A 55 21.82 -11.40 30.22
CA MET A 55 22.41 -11.26 28.89
C MET A 55 23.80 -11.89 28.79
N SER A 56 24.65 -11.71 29.81
CA SER A 56 26.02 -12.26 29.82
C SER A 56 26.04 -13.79 29.88
N LYS A 57 25.05 -14.44 30.52
CA LYS A 57 24.89 -15.90 30.48
C LYS A 57 24.68 -16.41 29.05
N PHE A 58 23.98 -15.65 28.22
CA PHE A 58 23.74 -16.01 26.82
C PHE A 58 24.97 -15.80 25.93
N ALA A 59 25.88 -14.88 26.27
CA ALA A 59 27.14 -14.72 25.54
C ALA A 59 27.90 -16.05 25.42
N LYS A 60 27.98 -16.82 26.51
CA LYS A 60 28.60 -18.15 26.51
C LYS A 60 27.91 -19.13 25.57
N ARG A 61 26.58 -19.07 25.50
CA ARG A 61 25.74 -19.93 24.65
C ARG A 61 25.90 -19.53 23.18
N PHE A 62 25.98 -18.25 22.86
CA PHE A 62 26.25 -17.77 21.50
C PHE A 62 27.61 -18.23 20.99
N ILE A 63 28.66 -18.18 21.81
CA ILE A 63 29.98 -18.73 21.42
C ILE A 63 29.85 -20.22 21.10
N LYS A 64 29.20 -21.00 21.98
CA LYS A 64 28.99 -22.44 21.75
C LYS A 64 28.18 -22.74 20.48
N ALA A 65 27.21 -21.89 20.16
CA ALA A 65 26.43 -21.96 18.94
C ALA A 65 27.17 -21.41 17.69
N GLY A 66 28.39 -20.91 17.84
CA GLY A 66 29.28 -20.53 16.73
C GLY A 66 29.32 -19.05 16.39
N ALA A 67 28.82 -18.16 17.25
CA ALA A 67 29.01 -16.71 17.09
C ALA A 67 30.48 -16.33 17.27
N THR A 68 30.99 -15.53 16.32
CA THR A 68 32.32 -14.93 16.35
C THR A 68 32.28 -13.49 16.88
N PHE A 69 31.17 -12.79 16.63
CA PHE A 69 30.92 -11.45 17.14
C PHE A 69 29.70 -11.48 18.06
N ILE A 70 29.85 -10.91 19.25
CA ILE A 70 28.77 -10.83 20.25
C ILE A 70 28.69 -9.38 20.72
N GLY A 71 27.49 -8.81 20.67
CA GLY A 71 27.24 -7.44 21.10
C GLY A 71 25.85 -7.27 21.68
N GLY A 72 25.33 -6.06 21.60
CA GLY A 72 24.00 -5.69 22.07
C GLY A 72 23.34 -4.68 21.15
N CYS A 73 22.00 -4.68 21.12
CA CYS A 73 21.19 -3.72 20.37
C CYS A 73 20.31 -2.89 21.33
N CYS A 74 19.03 -2.69 21.03
CA CYS A 74 18.11 -1.86 21.79
C CYS A 74 18.04 -2.27 23.27
N GLY A 75 18.06 -1.27 24.15
CA GLY A 75 18.01 -1.48 25.60
C GLY A 75 19.30 -1.99 26.25
N THR A 76 20.34 -2.32 25.46
CA THR A 76 21.63 -2.68 26.04
C THR A 76 22.38 -1.42 26.49
N THR A 77 23.05 -1.54 27.63
CA THR A 77 23.78 -0.44 28.28
C THR A 77 25.27 -0.76 28.37
N PRO A 78 26.15 0.19 28.74
CA PRO A 78 27.56 -0.11 28.97
C PRO A 78 27.79 -1.26 29.95
N GLN A 79 26.92 -1.41 30.96
CA GLN A 79 26.98 -2.52 31.92
C GLN A 79 26.68 -3.88 31.26
N HIS A 80 25.74 -3.94 30.31
CA HIS A 80 25.49 -5.15 29.51
C HIS A 80 26.75 -5.54 28.73
N ILE A 81 27.32 -4.58 28.00
CA ILE A 81 28.50 -4.83 27.16
C ILE A 81 29.71 -5.24 28.02
N LYS A 82 29.90 -4.64 29.20
CA LYS A 82 30.93 -5.02 30.16
C LYS A 82 30.79 -6.48 30.59
N LEU A 83 29.62 -6.89 31.09
CA LEU A 83 29.42 -8.28 31.55
C LEU A 83 29.47 -9.31 30.40
N ILE A 84 29.00 -8.94 29.20
CA ILE A 84 29.18 -9.77 27.99
C ILE A 84 30.68 -9.94 27.70
N SER A 85 31.44 -8.84 27.66
CA SER A 85 32.90 -8.87 27.44
C SER A 85 33.60 -9.74 28.49
N ASP A 86 33.25 -9.59 29.77
CA ASP A 86 33.85 -10.38 30.86
C ASP A 86 33.53 -11.88 30.68
N ALA A 87 32.27 -12.22 30.34
CA ALA A 87 31.86 -13.60 30.08
C ALA A 87 32.56 -14.21 28.85
N VAL A 88 32.81 -13.41 27.81
CA VAL A 88 33.55 -13.83 26.59
C VAL A 88 35.04 -14.01 26.91
N ARG A 89 35.65 -13.06 27.64
CA ARG A 89 37.06 -13.13 28.06
C ARG A 89 37.33 -14.37 28.91
N ALA A 90 36.42 -14.71 29.82
CA ALA A 90 36.53 -15.88 30.68
C ALA A 90 36.46 -17.23 29.93
N ILE A 91 36.06 -17.25 28.66
CA ILE A 91 35.97 -18.47 27.83
C ILE A 91 37.18 -18.64 26.90
N SER A 92 37.95 -17.59 26.65
CA SER A 92 39.06 -17.67 25.68
C SER A 92 40.33 -18.21 26.33
N PRO A 93 40.90 -19.30 25.79
CA PRO A 93 42.02 -19.07 24.88
C PRO A 93 41.96 -19.93 23.59
N ARG A 94 42.29 -19.30 22.46
CA ARG A 94 42.68 -19.87 21.15
C ARG A 94 41.62 -20.68 20.38
N THR A 95 41.24 -20.12 19.23
CA THR A 95 40.96 -20.80 17.95
C THR A 95 40.42 -22.24 18.05
N ALA A 96 39.20 -22.40 18.56
CA ALA A 96 38.41 -23.58 18.23
C ALA A 96 38.01 -23.49 16.76
N LYS A 97 38.80 -24.06 15.85
CA LYS A 97 38.29 -24.46 14.54
C LYS A 97 37.26 -25.55 14.80
N ALA A 98 36.00 -25.17 14.99
CA ALA A 98 34.90 -26.11 15.03
C ALA A 98 34.84 -26.80 13.67
N ALA A 99 35.31 -28.05 13.61
CA ALA A 99 35.19 -28.90 12.44
C ALA A 99 33.70 -29.27 12.31
N VAL A 100 32.98 -28.53 11.45
CA VAL A 100 31.61 -28.89 11.07
C VAL A 100 31.72 -29.66 9.77
N LYS A 101 31.26 -30.93 9.78
CA LYS A 101 30.95 -31.65 8.55
C LYS A 101 29.87 -30.83 7.83
N ALA A 102 30.25 -30.21 6.72
CA ALA A 102 29.29 -29.58 5.83
C ALA A 102 28.32 -30.68 5.37
N LYS A 103 27.15 -30.77 6.03
CA LYS A 103 25.98 -31.26 5.31
C LYS A 103 25.72 -30.22 4.22
N GLU A 104 25.32 -30.74 3.06
CA GLU A 104 24.92 -29.96 1.90
C GLU A 104 24.21 -28.67 2.34
N THR A 105 24.58 -27.56 1.70
CA THR A 105 23.92 -26.26 1.84
C THR A 105 22.46 -26.50 2.12
N ALA A 106 22.00 -26.16 3.33
CA ALA A 106 20.59 -26.20 3.65
C ALA A 106 19.91 -25.43 2.53
N LYS A 107 19.24 -26.15 1.62
CA LYS A 107 18.31 -25.51 0.71
C LYS A 107 17.39 -24.77 1.66
N VAL A 108 17.36 -23.45 1.57
CA VAL A 108 16.24 -22.69 2.09
C VAL A 108 15.07 -23.27 1.30
N ILE A 109 14.42 -24.26 1.89
CA ILE A 109 13.09 -24.61 1.50
C ILE A 109 12.35 -23.38 2.00
N ASP A 110 12.21 -22.37 1.13
CA ASP A 110 10.97 -21.60 1.17
C ASP A 110 9.92 -22.67 1.34
N LEU A 111 9.18 -22.62 2.44
CA LEU A 111 7.97 -23.40 2.56
C LEU A 111 7.15 -22.98 1.33
N LYS A 112 7.35 -23.67 0.21
CA LYS A 112 6.40 -23.69 -0.88
C LYS A 112 5.18 -24.20 -0.14
N PRO A 113 4.12 -23.40 -0.02
CA PRO A 113 2.91 -23.97 0.48
C PRO A 113 2.51 -24.98 -0.61
N ALA A 114 2.87 -26.24 -0.42
CA ALA A 114 2.67 -27.29 -1.40
C ALA A 114 1.17 -27.59 -1.58
N ASP A 115 0.33 -27.01 -0.71
CA ASP A 115 -1.11 -27.21 -0.66
C ASP A 115 -1.92 -25.90 -0.61
N VAL A 116 -1.31 -24.72 -0.87
CA VAL A 116 -2.09 -23.47 -0.93
C VAL A 116 -2.55 -23.20 -2.35
N GLU A 117 -3.85 -23.38 -2.58
CA GLU A 117 -4.52 -22.95 -3.78
C GLU A 117 -4.75 -21.43 -3.72
N ILE A 118 -3.91 -20.69 -4.43
CA ILE A 118 -4.07 -19.24 -4.60
C ILE A 118 -5.33 -19.00 -5.44
N VAL A 119 -6.19 -18.11 -4.98
CA VAL A 119 -7.39 -17.74 -5.75
C VAL A 119 -6.95 -16.98 -7.02
N PRO A 120 -7.22 -17.48 -8.24
CA PRO A 120 -6.92 -16.77 -9.48
C PRO A 120 -7.63 -15.41 -9.52
N PRO A 121 -7.01 -14.34 -10.05
CA PRO A 121 -7.62 -13.01 -10.14
C PRO A 121 -9.05 -13.02 -10.69
N GLU A 122 -9.33 -13.86 -11.69
CA GLU A 122 -10.62 -13.98 -12.35
C GLU A 122 -11.75 -14.52 -11.46
N LEU A 123 -11.39 -15.14 -10.33
CA LEU A 123 -12.33 -15.73 -9.36
C LEU A 123 -12.44 -14.89 -8.07
N ARG A 124 -11.71 -13.78 -7.94
CA ARG A 124 -11.70 -12.96 -6.71
C ARG A 124 -12.91 -12.03 -6.64
N SER A 125 -13.16 -11.29 -7.72
CA SER A 125 -14.23 -10.30 -7.82
C SER A 125 -14.49 -9.95 -9.28
N ASN A 126 -15.59 -9.26 -9.59
CA ASN A 126 -15.86 -8.76 -10.92
C ASN A 126 -14.81 -7.72 -11.36
N TRP A 127 -14.42 -6.79 -10.48
CA TRP A 127 -13.35 -5.83 -10.72
C TRP A 127 -12.02 -6.53 -11.07
N SER A 128 -11.60 -7.49 -10.26
CA SER A 128 -10.36 -8.24 -10.47
C SER A 128 -10.39 -9.03 -11.78
N ARG A 129 -11.52 -9.67 -12.08
CA ARG A 129 -11.74 -10.39 -13.34
C ARG A 129 -11.64 -9.48 -14.56
N LYS A 130 -12.25 -8.29 -14.51
CA LYS A 130 -12.19 -7.32 -15.62
C LYS A 130 -10.76 -6.85 -15.85
N ILE A 131 -10.06 -6.45 -14.79
CA ILE A 131 -8.65 -6.03 -14.85
C ILE A 131 -7.76 -7.14 -15.43
N ALA A 132 -7.89 -8.37 -14.92
CA ALA A 132 -7.09 -9.50 -15.38
C ALA A 132 -7.30 -9.82 -16.87
N ARG A 133 -8.51 -9.59 -17.39
CA ARG A 133 -8.86 -9.79 -18.80
C ARG A 133 -8.54 -8.59 -19.70
N GLY A 134 -8.07 -7.49 -19.14
CA GLY A 134 -7.90 -6.23 -19.88
C GLY A 134 -9.23 -5.61 -20.34
N GLU A 135 -10.35 -5.98 -19.71
CA GLU A 135 -11.63 -5.31 -19.93
C GLU A 135 -11.58 -3.91 -19.31
N PHE A 136 -12.09 -2.91 -20.01
CA PHE A 136 -12.07 -1.53 -19.52
C PHE A 136 -12.93 -1.37 -18.27
N VAL A 137 -12.35 -0.87 -17.18
CA VAL A 137 -13.06 -0.68 -15.89
C VAL A 137 -13.38 0.78 -15.60
N THR A 138 -14.52 1.01 -14.95
CA THR A 138 -14.97 2.31 -14.48
C THR A 138 -15.17 2.32 -12.97
N SER A 139 -14.64 3.34 -12.31
CA SER A 139 -14.90 3.52 -10.88
C SER A 139 -15.09 4.98 -10.51
N VAL A 140 -15.82 5.21 -9.41
CA VAL A 140 -16.01 6.56 -8.87
C VAL A 140 -15.45 6.64 -7.47
N GLU A 141 -14.62 7.64 -7.21
CA GLU A 141 -14.12 7.92 -5.87
C GLU A 141 -15.16 8.65 -5.04
N VAL A 142 -15.59 8.00 -3.95
CA VAL A 142 -16.59 8.51 -3.02
C VAL A 142 -15.96 8.58 -1.63
N LEU A 143 -15.89 9.79 -1.08
CA LEU A 143 -15.34 10.01 0.25
C LEU A 143 -16.22 9.35 1.32
N PRO A 144 -15.63 8.66 2.31
CA PRO A 144 -16.38 8.17 3.45
C PRO A 144 -17.17 9.30 4.16
N PRO A 145 -18.31 8.98 4.80
CA PRO A 145 -19.06 9.94 5.59
C PRO A 145 -18.20 10.64 6.65
N LYS A 146 -18.51 11.91 6.97
CA LYS A 146 -17.81 12.62 8.05
C LYS A 146 -18.18 12.10 9.45
N GLY A 147 -19.39 11.57 9.62
CA GLY A 147 -19.92 11.05 10.88
C GLY A 147 -20.24 9.56 10.79
N CYS A 148 -21.04 9.06 11.74
CA CYS A 148 -21.47 7.65 11.78
C CYS A 148 -22.65 7.33 10.85
N ASP A 149 -23.34 8.34 10.32
CA ASP A 149 -24.46 8.14 9.39
C ASP A 149 -23.94 8.05 7.93
N ALA A 150 -24.19 6.90 7.29
CA ALA A 150 -23.81 6.60 5.92
C ALA A 150 -24.93 6.81 4.89
N ALA A 151 -26.17 7.11 5.31
CA ALA A 151 -27.35 7.05 4.45
C ALA A 151 -27.19 7.86 3.15
N LYS A 152 -26.79 9.14 3.26
CA LYS A 152 -26.60 10.02 2.10
C LYS A 152 -25.52 9.53 1.13
N THR A 153 -24.44 8.96 1.67
CA THR A 153 -23.34 8.40 0.86
C THR A 153 -23.83 7.16 0.11
N LEU A 154 -24.55 6.26 0.79
CA LEU A 154 -25.11 5.05 0.19
C LEU A 154 -26.18 5.36 -0.88
N GLU A 155 -27.05 6.34 -0.64
CA GLU A 155 -28.02 6.82 -1.64
C GLU A 155 -27.33 7.32 -2.91
N SER A 156 -26.22 8.06 -2.76
CA SER A 156 -25.43 8.54 -3.89
C SER A 156 -24.77 7.38 -4.64
N ILE A 157 -24.21 6.40 -3.93
CA ILE A 157 -23.58 5.22 -4.54
C ILE A 157 -24.61 4.33 -5.27
N LYS A 158 -25.86 4.28 -4.81
CA LYS A 158 -26.94 3.56 -5.49
C LYS A 158 -27.20 4.09 -6.92
N LEU A 159 -27.00 5.39 -7.15
CA LEU A 159 -27.09 5.97 -8.49
C LEU A 159 -25.99 5.42 -9.41
N LEU A 160 -24.78 5.23 -8.88
CA LEU A 160 -23.64 4.67 -9.64
C LEU A 160 -23.88 3.22 -10.03
N LYS A 161 -24.42 2.40 -9.12
CA LYS A 161 -24.82 1.02 -9.42
C LYS A 161 -25.87 0.96 -10.53
N THR A 162 -26.90 1.80 -10.44
CA THR A 162 -27.96 1.86 -11.47
C THR A 162 -27.40 2.28 -12.83
N ALA A 163 -26.39 3.14 -12.86
CA ALA A 163 -25.72 3.58 -14.08
C ALA A 163 -24.71 2.58 -14.64
N GLY A 164 -24.49 1.43 -13.99
CA GLY A 164 -23.59 0.38 -14.48
C GLY A 164 -22.10 0.64 -14.24
N VAL A 165 -21.73 1.49 -13.27
CA VAL A 165 -20.33 1.67 -12.84
C VAL A 165 -19.82 0.38 -12.19
N ASP A 166 -18.59 -0.03 -12.51
CA ASP A 166 -18.05 -1.32 -12.07
C ASP A 166 -17.77 -1.39 -10.57
N ALA A 167 -17.20 -0.32 -10.02
CA ALA A 167 -16.83 -0.25 -8.60
C ALA A 167 -16.85 1.20 -8.05
N VAL A 168 -16.76 1.33 -6.74
CA VAL A 168 -16.51 2.61 -6.08
C VAL A 168 -15.20 2.59 -5.30
N ASN A 169 -14.37 3.61 -5.50
CA ASN A 169 -13.17 3.81 -4.70
C ASN A 169 -13.53 4.50 -3.39
N ILE A 170 -13.07 3.95 -2.28
CA ILE A 170 -13.34 4.46 -0.94
C ILE A 170 -12.02 4.89 -0.28
N PRO A 171 -11.66 6.18 -0.33
CA PRO A 171 -10.41 6.71 0.22
C PRO A 171 -10.29 6.60 1.74
N ASP A 172 -9.11 6.21 2.22
CA ASP A 172 -8.80 6.09 3.65
C ASP A 172 -8.07 7.33 4.17
N GLY A 173 -8.82 8.21 4.82
CA GLY A 173 -8.34 9.46 5.40
C GLY A 173 -7.54 10.34 4.42
N PRO A 174 -8.09 10.70 3.25
CA PRO A 174 -7.39 11.52 2.26
C PRO A 174 -7.03 12.89 2.85
N ARG A 175 -5.79 13.35 2.62
CA ARG A 175 -5.21 14.56 3.23
C ARG A 175 -5.26 14.56 4.76
N ALA A 176 -5.10 13.38 5.37
CA ALA A 176 -5.13 13.18 6.82
C ALA A 176 -6.39 13.76 7.52
N GLN A 177 -7.54 13.71 6.85
CA GLN A 177 -8.83 14.12 7.42
C GLN A 177 -9.55 12.96 8.11
N THR A 178 -10.22 13.26 9.22
CA THR A 178 -11.05 12.30 9.95
C THR A 178 -12.39 12.08 9.25
N ARG A 179 -12.73 10.81 9.01
CA ARG A 179 -13.98 10.33 8.43
C ARG A 179 -14.32 8.96 9.02
N MET A 180 -15.52 8.44 8.72
CA MET A 180 -15.84 7.03 8.93
C MET A 180 -14.73 6.16 8.30
N SER A 181 -14.38 5.06 8.98
CA SER A 181 -13.40 4.10 8.45
C SER A 181 -13.74 3.71 7.01
N ALA A 182 -12.75 3.78 6.13
CA ALA A 182 -12.91 3.38 4.73
C ALA A 182 -13.33 1.91 4.64
N GLN A 183 -12.77 1.04 5.48
CA GLN A 183 -13.14 -0.38 5.54
C GLN A 183 -14.61 -0.56 5.92
N ALA A 184 -15.08 0.13 6.97
CA ALA A 184 -16.49 0.06 7.36
C ALA A 184 -17.42 0.58 6.25
N THR A 185 -17.03 1.66 5.58
CA THR A 185 -17.79 2.23 4.45
C THR A 185 -17.85 1.25 3.28
N ALA A 186 -16.72 0.62 2.91
CA ALA A 186 -16.66 -0.39 1.85
C ALA A 186 -17.60 -1.58 2.13
N ILE A 187 -17.59 -2.09 3.36
CA ILE A 187 -18.47 -3.18 3.78
C ILE A 187 -19.95 -2.79 3.71
N LEU A 188 -20.32 -1.58 4.16
CA LEU A 188 -21.70 -1.09 4.05
C LEU A 188 -22.15 -0.96 2.60
N VAL A 189 -21.27 -0.45 1.72
CA VAL A 189 -21.54 -0.34 0.29
C VAL A 189 -21.79 -1.70 -0.34
N GLU A 190 -20.90 -2.67 -0.12
CA GLU A 190 -21.04 -4.01 -0.72
C GLU A 190 -22.27 -4.75 -0.17
N ARG A 191 -22.54 -4.63 1.13
CA ARG A 191 -23.68 -5.32 1.77
C ARG A 191 -25.04 -4.72 1.41
N GLU A 192 -25.16 -3.40 1.40
CA GLU A 192 -26.45 -2.72 1.25
C GLU A 192 -26.77 -2.37 -0.20
N ILE A 193 -25.75 -2.00 -0.98
CA ILE A 193 -25.92 -1.60 -2.37
C ILE A 193 -25.55 -2.75 -3.30
N GLY A 194 -24.54 -3.56 -2.97
CA GLY A 194 -24.06 -4.66 -3.82
C GLY A 194 -23.33 -4.16 -5.07
N ILE A 195 -22.60 -3.05 -4.95
CA ILE A 195 -21.56 -2.62 -5.89
C ILE A 195 -20.21 -2.85 -5.21
N GLU A 196 -19.22 -3.32 -5.96
CA GLU A 196 -17.91 -3.62 -5.38
C GLU A 196 -17.19 -2.34 -4.92
N ALA A 197 -16.48 -2.44 -3.80
CA ALA A 197 -15.69 -1.35 -3.26
C ALA A 197 -14.19 -1.62 -3.50
N VAL A 198 -13.50 -0.66 -4.10
CA VAL A 198 -12.03 -0.59 -4.09
C VAL A 198 -11.62 0.19 -2.84
N LEU A 199 -11.34 -0.56 -1.77
CA LEU A 199 -10.93 -0.01 -0.48
C LEU A 199 -9.52 0.55 -0.58
N HIS A 200 -9.37 1.86 -0.44
CA HIS A 200 -8.04 2.41 -0.21
C HIS A 200 -7.58 1.98 1.19
N TYR A 201 -6.35 1.50 1.32
CA TYR A 201 -5.82 1.06 2.60
C TYR A 201 -4.48 1.73 2.89
N CYS A 202 -4.48 2.55 3.95
CA CYS A 202 -3.41 3.49 4.26
C CYS A 202 -2.50 3.00 5.40
N CYS A 203 -1.18 3.13 5.21
CA CYS A 203 -0.16 2.73 6.21
C CYS A 203 0.05 3.75 7.34
N ARG A 204 -0.30 5.03 7.11
CA ARG A 204 -0.02 6.14 8.03
C ARG A 204 -0.47 5.92 9.46
N ASP A 205 -1.70 5.45 9.63
CA ASP A 205 -2.41 5.51 10.92
C ASP A 205 -2.31 4.18 11.71
N ARG A 206 -1.67 3.16 11.13
CA ARG A 206 -1.75 1.77 11.63
C ARG A 206 -0.36 1.15 11.76
N TYR A 207 -0.18 0.41 12.85
CA TYR A 207 1.00 -0.42 13.06
C TYR A 207 0.83 -1.77 12.35
N LEU A 208 1.93 -2.49 12.19
CA LEU A 208 2.01 -3.70 11.37
C LEU A 208 0.92 -4.74 11.69
N LEU A 209 0.74 -5.08 12.98
CA LEU A 209 -0.24 -6.09 13.38
C LEU A 209 -1.67 -5.58 13.22
N GLY A 210 -1.90 -4.27 13.42
CA GLY A 210 -3.19 -3.64 13.17
C GLY A 210 -3.59 -3.80 11.70
N MET A 211 -2.65 -3.55 10.78
CA MET A 211 -2.91 -3.73 9.35
C MET A 211 -3.22 -5.17 8.97
N MET A 212 -2.47 -6.14 9.51
CA MET A 212 -2.76 -7.55 9.29
C MET A 212 -4.14 -7.95 9.81
N SER A 213 -4.49 -7.51 11.02
CA SER A 213 -5.79 -7.80 11.64
C SER A 213 -6.94 -7.21 10.83
N ASP A 214 -6.82 -5.96 10.42
CA ASP A 214 -7.83 -5.25 9.61
C ASP A 214 -8.05 -5.95 8.27
N LEU A 215 -6.97 -6.32 7.56
CA LEU A 215 -7.04 -6.98 6.26
C LEU A 215 -7.61 -8.39 6.37
N LEU A 216 -7.22 -9.17 7.38
CA LEU A 216 -7.87 -10.47 7.64
C LEU A 216 -9.37 -10.31 7.90
N GLY A 217 -9.75 -9.29 8.67
CA GLY A 217 -11.16 -8.96 8.90
C GLY A 217 -11.88 -8.51 7.63
N ALA A 218 -11.25 -7.70 6.79
CA ALA A 218 -11.79 -7.26 5.51
C ALA A 218 -12.05 -8.45 4.57
N ALA A 219 -11.08 -9.37 4.45
CA ALA A 219 -11.22 -10.59 3.67
C ALA A 219 -12.36 -11.48 4.19
N ALA A 220 -12.46 -11.64 5.52
CA ALA A 220 -13.54 -12.42 6.15
C ALA A 220 -14.94 -11.82 5.91
N LEU A 221 -15.02 -10.50 5.70
CA LEU A 221 -16.24 -9.77 5.40
C LEU A 221 -16.54 -9.65 3.90
N GLY A 222 -15.71 -10.25 3.04
CA GLY A 222 -15.92 -10.30 1.59
C GLY A 222 -15.33 -9.14 0.81
N VAL A 223 -14.50 -8.28 1.42
CA VAL A 223 -13.81 -7.22 0.68
C VAL A 223 -12.71 -7.85 -0.16
N HIS A 224 -12.75 -7.60 -1.46
CA HIS A 224 -11.79 -8.17 -2.40
C HIS A 224 -10.86 -7.14 -3.05
N ASN A 225 -11.26 -5.89 -3.22
CA ASN A 225 -10.47 -4.96 -4.03
C ASN A 225 -9.77 -3.92 -3.16
N LEU A 226 -8.45 -3.80 -3.28
CA LEU A 226 -7.63 -2.89 -2.49
C LEU A 226 -6.90 -1.86 -3.36
N LEU A 227 -6.79 -0.62 -2.87
CA LEU A 227 -5.80 0.35 -3.33
C LEU A 227 -4.83 0.66 -2.20
N ILE A 228 -3.65 0.09 -2.25
CA ILE A 228 -2.61 0.22 -1.22
C ILE A 228 -1.87 1.55 -1.39
N ILE A 229 -1.83 2.33 -0.31
CA ILE A 229 -1.19 3.65 -0.26
C ILE A 229 -0.39 3.83 1.03
N THR A 230 0.71 4.60 0.94
CA THR A 230 1.50 4.94 2.13
C THR A 230 0.71 5.89 3.04
N GLY A 231 0.04 6.88 2.45
CA GLY A 231 -0.73 7.88 3.18
C GLY A 231 -0.05 9.24 3.31
N ASP A 232 -0.89 10.24 3.49
CA ASP A 232 -0.53 11.66 3.63
C ASP A 232 -0.11 12.00 5.05
N PRO A 233 1.10 12.53 5.34
CA PRO A 233 1.53 12.82 6.72
C PRO A 233 0.50 13.66 7.51
N PRO A 234 0.30 13.39 8.82
CA PRO A 234 -0.73 14.06 9.64
C PRO A 234 -0.67 15.59 9.64
N LYS A 235 0.53 16.15 9.43
CA LYS A 235 0.75 17.60 9.29
C LYS A 235 -0.07 18.27 8.19
N MET A 236 -0.58 17.49 7.23
CA MET A 236 -1.46 18.00 6.16
C MET A 236 -2.94 18.03 6.55
N GLY A 237 -3.29 17.42 7.69
CA GLY A 237 -4.64 17.38 8.24
C GLY A 237 -4.90 18.45 9.30
N PRO A 238 -6.13 18.52 9.83
CA PRO A 238 -6.53 19.50 10.84
C PRO A 238 -5.94 19.23 12.25
N PHE A 239 -5.29 18.08 12.43
CA PHE A 239 -4.70 17.65 13.71
C PHE A 239 -3.19 17.43 13.53
N PRO A 240 -2.38 18.50 13.44
CA PRO A 240 -0.96 18.40 13.13
C PRO A 240 -0.12 17.66 14.18
N ASP A 241 -0.63 17.62 15.42
CA ASP A 241 0.02 16.93 16.55
C ASP A 241 -0.32 15.43 16.64
N ALA A 242 -1.20 14.93 15.76
CA ALA A 242 -1.49 13.50 15.69
C ALA A 242 -0.25 12.73 15.23
N THR A 243 0.08 11.66 15.95
CA THR A 243 1.22 10.80 15.62
C THR A 243 0.88 9.90 14.44
N ALA A 244 1.79 9.81 13.47
CA ALA A 244 1.75 8.75 12.48
C ALA A 244 2.54 7.53 12.94
N VAL A 245 2.16 6.36 12.45
CA VAL A 245 2.83 5.09 12.75
C VAL A 245 3.85 4.75 11.67
N PHE A 246 3.42 4.61 10.41
CA PHE A 246 4.28 4.29 9.26
C PHE A 246 5.26 3.11 9.50
N ASP A 247 4.79 2.03 10.13
CA ASP A 247 5.62 0.83 10.36
C ASP A 247 6.18 0.24 9.06
N ILE A 248 5.39 0.35 7.97
CA ILE A 248 5.76 -0.01 6.61
C ILE A 248 5.17 1.02 5.64
N ASP A 249 5.70 1.07 4.42
CA ASP A 249 5.14 1.87 3.33
C ASP A 249 4.27 1.02 2.38
N SER A 250 3.75 1.64 1.32
CA SER A 250 2.94 0.94 0.31
C SER A 250 3.64 -0.25 -0.34
N ILE A 251 4.97 -0.28 -0.45
CA ILE A 251 5.70 -1.45 -1.00
C ILE A 251 5.66 -2.59 0.02
N GLY A 252 5.98 -2.30 1.28
CA GLY A 252 5.91 -3.28 2.36
C GLY A 252 4.51 -3.84 2.55
N LEU A 253 3.48 -2.99 2.45
CA LEU A 253 2.09 -3.38 2.57
C LEU A 253 1.63 -4.24 1.38
N THR A 254 2.08 -3.90 0.17
CA THR A 254 1.82 -4.73 -1.03
C THR A 254 2.39 -6.14 -0.85
N ASN A 255 3.63 -6.26 -0.39
CA ASN A 255 4.24 -7.56 -0.09
C ASN A 255 3.50 -8.32 1.02
N MET A 256 3.01 -7.61 2.05
CA MET A 256 2.21 -8.21 3.11
C MET A 256 0.90 -8.80 2.57
N VAL A 257 0.13 -8.02 1.79
CA VAL A 257 -1.13 -8.48 1.19
C VAL A 257 -0.89 -9.63 0.23
N ASN A 258 0.19 -9.57 -0.56
CA ASN A 258 0.59 -10.66 -1.44
C ASN A 258 0.84 -11.96 -0.63
N LYS A 259 1.53 -11.89 0.52
CA LYS A 259 1.69 -13.05 1.41
C LYS A 259 0.36 -13.58 1.95
N LEU A 260 -0.57 -12.70 2.33
CA LEU A 260 -1.91 -13.13 2.78
C LEU A 260 -2.65 -13.88 1.66
N ASN A 261 -2.54 -13.41 0.41
CA ASN A 261 -3.08 -14.10 -0.77
C ASN A 261 -2.41 -15.45 -1.07
N HIS A 262 -1.25 -15.72 -0.45
CA HIS A 262 -0.55 -17.01 -0.48
C HIS A 262 -0.76 -17.81 0.81
N GLY A 263 -1.71 -17.42 1.66
CA GLY A 263 -2.03 -18.13 2.91
C GLY A 263 -0.94 -18.00 3.97
N LEU A 264 -0.11 -16.95 3.91
CA LEU A 264 1.00 -16.71 4.82
C LEU A 264 0.92 -15.35 5.50
N ASP A 265 1.38 -15.28 6.75
CA ASP A 265 1.68 -14.02 7.41
C ASP A 265 3.08 -13.49 7.02
N LEU A 266 3.48 -12.32 7.55
CA LEU A 266 4.81 -11.73 7.31
C LEU A 266 5.98 -12.59 7.81
N GLY A 267 5.73 -13.41 8.84
CA GLY A 267 6.69 -14.38 9.37
C GLY A 267 6.74 -15.69 8.58
N ASN A 268 5.97 -15.81 7.49
CA ASN A 268 5.74 -17.04 6.72
C ASN A 268 5.05 -18.15 7.53
N ASN A 269 4.31 -17.80 8.58
CA ASN A 269 3.44 -18.75 9.25
C ASN A 269 2.13 -18.89 8.44
N PRO A 270 1.56 -20.10 8.36
CA PRO A 270 0.29 -20.29 7.69
C PRO A 270 -0.86 -19.59 8.44
N ILE A 271 -1.74 -18.91 7.71
CA ILE A 271 -2.97 -18.28 8.25
C ILE A 271 -4.23 -19.12 7.98
N GLY A 272 -4.07 -20.31 7.38
CA GLY A 272 -5.18 -21.13 6.90
C GLY A 272 -5.52 -20.81 5.45
N ARG A 273 -6.81 -20.59 5.16
CA ARG A 273 -7.26 -20.27 3.80
C ARG A 273 -6.65 -18.93 3.34
N PRO A 274 -6.13 -18.84 2.11
CA PRO A 274 -5.63 -17.58 1.57
C PRO A 274 -6.71 -16.52 1.49
N THR A 275 -6.28 -15.27 1.59
CA THR A 275 -7.12 -14.15 1.16
C THR A 275 -7.23 -14.14 -0.37
N ALA A 276 -8.19 -13.38 -0.87
CA ALA A 276 -8.50 -13.27 -2.28
C ALA A 276 -8.55 -11.80 -2.70
N PHE A 277 -7.53 -11.02 -2.33
CA PHE A 277 -7.47 -9.60 -2.65
C PHE A 277 -7.00 -9.36 -4.09
N SER A 278 -7.64 -8.44 -4.80
CA SER A 278 -7.06 -7.77 -5.96
C SER A 278 -6.20 -6.61 -5.49
N ILE A 279 -4.91 -6.63 -5.84
CA ILE A 279 -3.90 -5.76 -5.24
C ILE A 279 -3.63 -4.56 -6.15
N GLY A 280 -4.33 -3.45 -5.91
CA GLY A 280 -4.07 -2.17 -6.56
C GLY A 280 -3.06 -1.32 -5.80
N VAL A 281 -2.28 -0.50 -6.51
CA VAL A 281 -1.38 0.49 -5.90
C VAL A 281 -1.54 1.89 -6.47
N GLY A 282 -1.31 2.91 -5.65
CA GLY A 282 -1.28 4.30 -6.12
C GLY A 282 0.02 4.64 -6.84
N VAL A 283 -0.06 5.43 -7.92
CA VAL A 283 1.10 5.97 -8.65
C VAL A 283 0.88 7.44 -9.03
N ASN A 284 1.92 8.28 -9.05
CA ASN A 284 1.79 9.70 -9.37
C ASN A 284 2.59 10.12 -10.62
N PRO A 285 1.95 10.22 -11.80
CA PRO A 285 2.59 10.73 -13.03
C PRO A 285 3.18 12.14 -12.89
N GLY A 286 2.63 12.97 -12.00
CA GLY A 286 3.08 14.33 -11.74
C GLY A 286 4.01 14.47 -10.53
N ALA A 287 4.60 13.38 -10.04
CA ALA A 287 5.53 13.42 -8.93
C ALA A 287 6.71 14.39 -9.19
N ILE A 288 7.10 15.15 -8.16
CA ILE A 288 8.24 16.09 -8.25
C ILE A 288 9.52 15.36 -8.67
N ASN A 289 9.71 14.13 -8.17
CA ASN A 289 10.79 13.23 -8.59
C ASN A 289 10.18 12.01 -9.28
N VAL A 290 9.95 12.13 -10.59
CA VAL A 290 9.37 11.06 -11.42
C VAL A 290 10.26 9.81 -11.45
N GLU A 291 11.59 9.95 -11.41
CA GLU A 291 12.52 8.80 -11.39
C GLU A 291 12.31 7.93 -10.14
N GLU A 292 12.21 8.56 -8.98
CA GLU A 292 11.95 7.85 -7.72
C GLU A 292 10.54 7.25 -7.71
N GLU A 293 9.55 7.96 -8.25
CA GLU A 293 8.19 7.42 -8.34
C GLU A 293 8.13 6.16 -9.22
N ILE A 294 8.82 6.16 -10.38
CA ILE A 294 8.90 4.99 -11.26
C ILE A 294 9.61 3.83 -10.55
N ARG A 295 10.75 4.07 -9.91
CA ARG A 295 11.48 3.04 -9.16
C ARG A 295 10.64 2.44 -8.04
N ARG A 296 9.91 3.29 -7.30
CA ARG A 296 8.99 2.83 -6.25
C ARG A 296 7.82 2.07 -6.84
N PHE A 297 7.33 2.47 -8.01
CA PHE A 297 6.28 1.73 -8.71
C PHE A 297 6.74 0.35 -9.15
N GLU A 298 7.94 0.21 -9.71
CA GLU A 298 8.57 -1.09 -10.02
C GLU A 298 8.62 -1.99 -8.78
N TRP A 299 9.08 -1.46 -7.63
CA TRP A 299 9.10 -2.23 -6.38
C TRP A 299 7.72 -2.65 -5.89
N LYS A 300 6.68 -1.84 -6.11
CA LYS A 300 5.29 -2.23 -5.80
C LYS A 300 4.84 -3.39 -6.69
N VAL A 301 5.22 -3.38 -7.97
CA VAL A 301 4.89 -4.47 -8.90
C VAL A 301 5.64 -5.74 -8.54
N GLU A 302 6.95 -5.65 -8.24
CA GLU A 302 7.75 -6.76 -7.73
C GLU A 302 7.18 -7.34 -6.42
N ALA A 303 6.59 -6.49 -5.56
CA ALA A 303 5.94 -6.92 -4.32
C ALA A 303 4.60 -7.65 -4.53
N GLY A 304 4.01 -7.59 -5.74
CA GLY A 304 2.78 -8.29 -6.10
C GLY A 304 1.60 -7.39 -6.45
N ALA A 305 1.81 -6.13 -6.82
CA ALA A 305 0.73 -5.30 -7.36
C ALA A 305 0.23 -5.83 -8.71
N GLU A 306 -1.08 -5.80 -8.91
CA GLU A 306 -1.79 -6.35 -10.08
C GLU A 306 -2.38 -5.27 -10.98
N TYR A 307 -2.61 -4.08 -10.44
CA TYR A 307 -2.99 -2.88 -11.19
C TYR A 307 -2.54 -1.62 -10.47
N ALA A 308 -2.54 -0.49 -11.17
CA ALA A 308 -2.26 0.80 -10.57
C ALA A 308 -3.39 1.79 -10.83
N ILE A 309 -3.62 2.69 -9.87
CA ILE A 309 -4.47 3.88 -10.06
C ILE A 309 -3.60 5.13 -9.97
N THR A 310 -3.70 6.00 -10.97
CA THR A 310 -2.93 7.25 -10.97
C THR A 310 -3.55 8.28 -10.03
N GLN A 311 -2.73 9.17 -9.48
CA GLN A 311 -3.22 10.46 -8.98
C GLN A 311 -3.95 11.23 -10.10
N PRO A 312 -4.81 12.23 -9.76
CA PRO A 312 -5.53 13.03 -10.75
C PRO A 312 -4.60 13.63 -11.81
N VAL A 313 -4.90 13.33 -13.07
CA VAL A 313 -4.17 13.84 -14.23
C VAL A 313 -5.01 14.94 -14.88
N TYR A 314 -4.45 16.14 -14.98
CA TYR A 314 -5.01 17.24 -15.78
C TYR A 314 -4.21 17.50 -17.07
N ASP A 315 -2.95 17.08 -17.11
CA ASP A 315 -2.10 17.13 -18.29
C ASP A 315 -1.98 15.72 -18.90
N THR A 316 -2.73 15.48 -19.98
CA THR A 316 -2.74 14.20 -20.70
C THR A 316 -1.38 13.86 -21.32
N LYS A 317 -0.57 14.87 -21.65
CA LYS A 317 0.81 14.67 -22.12
C LYS A 317 1.69 14.13 -21.01
N GLN A 318 1.54 14.64 -19.79
CA GLN A 318 2.26 14.11 -18.62
C GLN A 318 1.94 12.63 -18.40
N LEU A 319 0.67 12.23 -18.49
CA LEU A 319 0.30 10.81 -18.40
C LEU A 319 0.89 9.98 -19.54
N ARG A 320 0.83 10.46 -20.79
CA ARG A 320 1.44 9.78 -21.95
C ARG A 320 2.93 9.53 -21.76
N ASP A 321 3.66 10.57 -21.33
CA ASP A 321 5.09 10.48 -21.09
C ASP A 321 5.39 9.51 -19.93
N PHE A 322 4.59 9.52 -18.87
CA PHE A 322 4.71 8.56 -17.77
C PHE A 322 4.47 7.12 -18.23
N LEU A 323 3.37 6.86 -18.93
CA LEU A 323 3.00 5.52 -19.42
C LEU A 323 4.09 4.93 -20.32
N LYS A 324 4.67 5.74 -21.21
CA LYS A 324 5.80 5.33 -22.05
C LYS A 324 7.01 4.87 -21.23
N ARG A 325 7.26 5.54 -20.11
CA ARG A 325 8.40 5.23 -19.23
C ARG A 325 8.19 4.00 -18.36
N VAL A 326 6.95 3.56 -18.17
CA VAL A 326 6.59 2.36 -17.37
C VAL A 326 6.04 1.22 -18.23
N GLU A 327 6.20 1.28 -19.55
CA GLU A 327 5.71 0.27 -20.50
C GLU A 327 6.26 -1.15 -20.16
N HIS A 328 7.42 -1.23 -19.54
CA HIS A 328 8.03 -2.50 -19.09
C HIS A 328 7.35 -3.14 -17.88
N VAL A 329 6.53 -2.40 -17.12
CA VAL A 329 5.93 -2.84 -15.84
C VAL A 329 4.68 -3.73 -16.06
N ARG A 330 4.07 -3.70 -17.26
CA ARG A 330 3.03 -4.65 -17.78
C ARG A 330 1.77 -4.89 -16.93
N ILE A 331 1.49 -4.10 -15.90
CA ILE A 331 0.20 -4.16 -15.18
C ILE A 331 -0.79 -3.10 -15.69
N PRO A 332 -2.11 -3.37 -15.66
CA PRO A 332 -3.14 -2.39 -16.05
C PRO A 332 -3.07 -1.08 -15.25
N ILE A 333 -3.24 0.03 -15.95
CA ILE A 333 -3.30 1.38 -15.37
C ILE A 333 -4.73 1.93 -15.49
N VAL A 334 -5.28 2.34 -14.35
CA VAL A 334 -6.55 3.06 -14.24
C VAL A 334 -6.23 4.54 -14.02
N ALA A 335 -6.62 5.41 -14.94
CA ALA A 335 -6.32 6.84 -14.81
C ALA A 335 -7.29 7.53 -13.84
N GLY A 336 -6.73 8.28 -12.89
CA GLY A 336 -7.49 9.20 -12.06
C GLY A 336 -7.85 10.48 -12.83
N ILE A 337 -9.14 10.73 -13.01
CA ILE A 337 -9.67 11.96 -13.64
C ILE A 337 -10.53 12.70 -12.62
N PHE A 338 -10.31 14.00 -12.49
CA PHE A 338 -11.03 14.81 -11.50
C PHE A 338 -11.69 16.01 -12.20
N PRO A 339 -13.02 16.06 -12.28
CA PRO A 339 -13.73 17.22 -12.78
C PRO A 339 -13.52 18.43 -11.86
N LEU A 340 -13.08 19.54 -12.45
CA LEU A 340 -12.98 20.82 -11.74
C LEU A 340 -14.37 21.43 -11.56
N VAL A 341 -14.56 22.16 -10.47
CA VAL A 341 -15.87 22.76 -10.14
C VAL A 341 -15.84 24.29 -10.09
N SER A 342 -14.64 24.88 -10.04
CA SER A 342 -14.41 26.33 -10.05
C SER A 342 -12.94 26.64 -10.27
N ILE A 343 -12.63 27.89 -10.62
CA ILE A 343 -11.23 28.36 -10.69
C ILE A 343 -10.52 28.26 -9.35
N ARG A 344 -11.19 28.57 -8.23
CA ARG A 344 -10.60 28.40 -6.88
C ARG A 344 -10.24 26.95 -6.59
N ASN A 345 -11.07 26.00 -7.04
CA ASN A 345 -10.75 24.59 -6.93
C ASN A 345 -9.57 24.21 -7.83
N ALA A 346 -9.49 24.73 -9.06
CA ALA A 346 -8.36 24.49 -9.95
C ALA A 346 -7.03 25.03 -9.40
N GLU A 347 -7.04 26.25 -8.85
CA GLU A 347 -5.87 26.86 -8.19
C GLU A 347 -5.45 26.05 -6.95
N PHE A 348 -6.40 25.60 -6.13
CA PHE A 348 -6.11 24.71 -5.01
C PHE A 348 -5.44 23.42 -5.47
N MET A 349 -5.96 22.78 -6.52
CA MET A 349 -5.38 21.55 -7.07
C MET A 349 -3.96 21.79 -7.60
N HIS A 350 -3.68 22.93 -8.21
CA HIS A 350 -2.36 23.24 -8.77
C HIS A 350 -1.32 23.65 -7.71
N HIS A 351 -1.72 24.44 -6.70
CA HIS A 351 -0.79 25.02 -5.73
C HIS A 351 -0.70 24.26 -4.40
N GLU A 352 -1.78 23.62 -3.97
CA GLU A 352 -1.88 23.02 -2.63
C GLU A 352 -1.87 21.49 -2.63
N VAL A 353 -2.02 20.85 -3.80
CA VAL A 353 -1.98 19.38 -3.91
C VAL A 353 -0.64 18.93 -4.50
N PRO A 354 0.26 18.30 -3.70
CA PRO A 354 1.58 17.90 -4.18
C PRO A 354 1.52 16.97 -5.39
N GLY A 355 2.26 17.34 -6.44
CA GLY A 355 2.40 16.56 -7.66
C GLY A 355 1.17 16.56 -8.57
N VAL A 356 0.20 17.45 -8.33
CA VAL A 356 -0.88 17.73 -9.27
C VAL A 356 -0.58 19.01 -10.03
N VAL A 357 -0.56 18.93 -11.36
CA VAL A 357 -0.31 20.09 -12.22
C VAL A 357 -1.52 20.34 -13.09
N VAL A 358 -2.24 21.42 -12.80
CA VAL A 358 -3.25 21.97 -13.73
C VAL A 358 -2.55 22.88 -14.74
N THR A 359 -2.78 22.69 -16.04
CA THR A 359 -2.10 23.47 -17.08
C THR A 359 -2.58 24.93 -17.11
N PRO A 360 -1.75 25.88 -17.57
CA PRO A 360 -2.17 27.28 -17.72
C PRO A 360 -3.42 27.45 -18.60
N GLU A 361 -3.56 26.60 -19.62
CA GLU A 361 -4.73 26.56 -20.49
C GLU A 361 -6.00 26.19 -19.71
N ILE A 362 -5.96 25.12 -18.91
CA ILE A 362 -7.08 24.69 -18.08
C ILE A 362 -7.43 25.78 -17.06
N LEU A 363 -6.43 26.39 -16.41
CA LEU A 363 -6.67 27.50 -15.47
C LEU A 363 -7.37 28.69 -16.14
N MET A 364 -6.97 29.03 -17.37
CA MET A 364 -7.60 30.12 -18.13
C MET A 364 -9.05 29.77 -18.50
N ARG A 365 -9.31 28.56 -19.00
CA ARG A 365 -10.68 28.07 -19.31
C ARG A 365 -11.57 28.12 -18.09
N MET A 366 -11.08 27.64 -16.94
CA MET A 366 -11.80 27.65 -15.68
C MET A 366 -12.06 29.06 -15.16
N ARG A 367 -11.13 30.02 -15.36
CA ARG A 367 -11.34 31.44 -15.02
C ARG A 367 -12.50 32.01 -15.83
N ILE A 368 -12.43 31.91 -17.17
CA ILE A 368 -13.46 32.43 -18.08
C ILE A 368 -14.84 31.86 -17.73
N ALA A 369 -14.92 30.56 -17.44
CA ALA A 369 -16.17 29.91 -17.07
C ALA A 369 -16.68 30.34 -15.68
N SER A 370 -15.77 30.49 -14.70
CA SER A 370 -16.12 30.94 -13.34
C SER A 370 -16.61 32.38 -13.28
N ASP A 371 -16.12 33.24 -14.18
CA ASP A 371 -16.58 34.63 -14.29
C ASP A 371 -18.00 34.73 -14.85
N ARG A 372 -18.48 33.70 -15.56
CA ARG A 372 -19.86 33.65 -16.09
C ARG A 372 -20.86 33.20 -15.03
N SER A 373 -20.66 32.00 -14.45
CA SER A 373 -21.49 31.48 -13.36
C SER A 373 -20.86 30.23 -12.72
N LYS A 374 -21.43 29.77 -11.60
CA LYS A 374 -21.03 28.51 -10.96
C LYS A 374 -21.34 27.30 -11.83
N GLU A 375 -22.47 27.34 -12.54
CA GLU A 375 -22.92 26.29 -13.45
C GLU A 375 -21.99 26.22 -14.65
N ALA A 376 -21.63 27.36 -15.25
CA ALA A 376 -20.68 27.42 -16.36
C ALA A 376 -19.31 26.87 -15.96
N ALA A 377 -18.80 27.22 -14.77
CA ALA A 377 -17.54 26.69 -14.25
C ALA A 377 -17.56 25.17 -14.11
N ARG A 378 -18.65 24.62 -13.57
CA ARG A 378 -18.84 23.19 -13.40
C ARG A 378 -18.90 22.50 -14.77
N ASP A 379 -19.72 22.99 -15.68
CA ASP A 379 -19.93 22.38 -16.98
C ASP A 379 -18.62 22.39 -17.79
N GLU A 380 -17.83 23.46 -17.69
CA GLU A 380 -16.49 23.54 -18.29
C GLU A 380 -15.52 22.53 -17.66
N GLY A 381 -15.52 22.35 -16.33
CA GLY A 381 -14.66 21.37 -15.68
C GLY A 381 -15.02 19.91 -15.99
N ILE A 382 -16.32 19.61 -16.19
CA ILE A 382 -16.78 18.30 -16.70
C ILE A 382 -16.34 18.12 -18.15
N LYS A 383 -16.47 19.16 -18.98
CA LYS A 383 -16.00 19.14 -20.36
C LYS A 383 -14.50 18.86 -20.46
N ILE A 384 -13.68 19.51 -19.64
CA ILE A 384 -12.23 19.25 -19.57
C ILE A 384 -11.95 17.80 -19.17
N ALA A 385 -12.64 17.27 -18.16
CA ALA A 385 -12.49 15.87 -17.75
C ALA A 385 -12.87 14.87 -18.86
N ARG A 386 -13.92 15.16 -19.64
CA ARG A 386 -14.32 14.36 -20.81
C ARG A 386 -13.29 14.40 -21.92
N GLU A 387 -12.78 15.59 -22.25
CA GLU A 387 -11.71 15.78 -23.24
C GLU A 387 -10.46 14.99 -22.84
N SER A 388 -10.05 15.07 -21.56
CA SER A 388 -8.92 14.30 -21.05
C SER A 388 -9.17 12.79 -21.17
N LEU A 389 -10.35 12.30 -20.76
CA LEU A 389 -10.69 10.88 -20.86
C LEU A 389 -10.64 10.39 -22.31
N THR A 390 -11.23 11.13 -23.24
CA THR A 390 -11.17 10.80 -24.67
C THR A 390 -9.74 10.71 -25.17
N GLU A 391 -8.88 11.67 -24.80
CA GLU A 391 -7.50 11.72 -25.27
C GLU A 391 -6.63 10.55 -24.78
N VAL A 392 -6.90 10.04 -23.57
CA VAL A 392 -6.10 8.96 -22.96
C VAL A 392 -6.77 7.60 -23.01
N ARG A 393 -7.99 7.50 -23.56
CA ARG A 393 -8.83 6.29 -23.52
C ARG A 393 -8.10 5.04 -24.03
N ASP A 394 -7.35 5.15 -25.11
CA ASP A 394 -6.68 4.01 -25.75
C ASP A 394 -5.35 3.62 -25.07
N LEU A 395 -4.91 4.42 -24.10
CA LEU A 395 -3.63 4.23 -23.40
C LEU A 395 -3.81 3.58 -22.02
N ILE A 396 -5.04 3.46 -21.55
CA ILE A 396 -5.37 3.06 -20.18
C ILE A 396 -6.39 1.91 -20.19
N GLN A 397 -6.41 1.12 -19.11
CA GLN A 397 -7.29 -0.03 -18.95
C GLN A 397 -8.50 0.27 -18.06
N GLY A 398 -8.60 1.50 -17.55
CA GLY A 398 -9.78 1.96 -16.86
C GLY A 398 -9.66 3.42 -16.45
N VAL A 399 -10.74 3.93 -15.88
CA VAL A 399 -10.80 5.30 -15.35
C VAL A 399 -11.44 5.32 -13.96
N GLN A 400 -10.80 6.04 -13.04
CA GLN A 400 -11.37 6.42 -11.75
C GLN A 400 -11.76 7.90 -11.82
N VAL A 401 -13.03 8.22 -11.66
CA VAL A 401 -13.50 9.63 -11.63
C VAL A 401 -13.83 10.05 -10.21
N SER A 402 -13.30 11.17 -9.73
CA SER A 402 -13.68 11.67 -8.40
C SER A 402 -15.05 12.36 -8.42
N ALA A 403 -15.81 12.25 -7.32
CA ALA A 403 -17.08 12.93 -7.14
C ALA A 403 -16.92 14.19 -6.25
N PRO A 404 -16.58 15.37 -6.82
CA PRO A 404 -16.38 16.57 -6.03
C PRO A 404 -17.63 16.91 -5.23
N PHE A 405 -17.42 17.27 -3.96
CA PHE A 405 -18.48 17.54 -2.97
C PHE A 405 -19.47 16.37 -2.74
N GLY A 406 -19.09 15.14 -3.13
CA GLY A 406 -19.96 13.97 -3.05
C GLY A 406 -21.05 13.94 -4.12
N ASN A 407 -20.97 14.78 -5.15
CA ASN A 407 -21.94 14.77 -6.24
C ASN A 407 -21.52 13.77 -7.33
N VAL A 408 -21.98 12.55 -7.19
CA VAL A 408 -21.71 11.43 -8.12
C VAL A 408 -22.23 11.68 -9.54
N LYS A 409 -23.20 12.58 -9.73
CA LYS A 409 -23.74 12.88 -11.08
C LYS A 409 -22.70 13.49 -12.00
N TYR A 410 -21.72 14.20 -11.45
CA TYR A 410 -20.65 14.78 -12.25
C TYR A 410 -19.72 13.70 -12.80
N ALA A 411 -19.46 12.64 -12.04
CA ALA A 411 -18.71 11.50 -12.51
C ALA A 411 -19.45 10.76 -13.64
N LEU A 412 -20.78 10.59 -13.50
CA LEU A 412 -21.60 9.99 -14.56
C LEU A 412 -21.54 10.78 -15.87
N GLN A 413 -21.63 12.11 -15.82
CA GLN A 413 -21.52 12.96 -17.01
C GLN A 413 -20.15 12.86 -17.70
N VAL A 414 -19.10 12.50 -16.97
CA VAL A 414 -17.79 12.21 -17.57
C VAL A 414 -17.83 10.87 -18.31
N PHE A 415 -18.49 9.85 -17.75
CA PHE A 415 -18.60 8.53 -18.36
C PHE A 415 -19.44 8.48 -19.64
N ASP A 416 -20.39 9.40 -19.83
CA ASP A 416 -21.19 9.48 -21.06
C ASP A 416 -20.32 9.50 -22.34
N VAL A 417 -19.09 10.05 -22.27
CA VAL A 417 -18.15 10.05 -23.40
C VAL A 417 -17.71 8.64 -23.82
N LEU A 418 -17.73 7.67 -22.92
CA LEU A 418 -17.38 6.29 -23.21
C LEU A 418 -18.42 5.62 -24.12
N ASP A 419 -19.70 6.00 -23.98
CA ASP A 419 -20.77 5.46 -24.84
C ASP A 419 -20.80 6.17 -26.20
N GLU A 420 -20.46 7.46 -26.24
CA GLU A 420 -20.24 8.22 -27.49
C GLU A 420 -19.09 7.60 -28.32
N LEU A 421 -18.01 7.17 -27.67
CA LEU A 421 -16.88 6.51 -28.33
C LEU A 421 -17.24 5.11 -28.87
N LYS A 422 -18.07 4.35 -28.16
CA LYS A 422 -18.57 3.04 -28.66
C LYS A 422 -19.43 3.22 -29.91
N SER A 423 -20.37 4.15 -29.87
CA SER A 423 -21.31 4.40 -30.99
C SER A 423 -20.61 4.94 -32.25
N THR A 424 -19.58 5.77 -32.09
CA THR A 424 -18.76 6.26 -33.22
C THR A 424 -17.84 5.19 -33.80
N GLY A 425 -17.28 4.31 -32.96
CA GLY A 425 -16.49 3.16 -33.41
C GLY A 425 -17.31 2.12 -34.19
N GLU A 426 -18.54 1.84 -33.75
CA GLU A 426 -19.47 0.95 -34.47
C GLU A 426 -19.93 1.56 -35.81
N ALA A 427 -20.17 2.87 -35.87
CA ALA A 427 -20.52 3.55 -37.12
C ALA A 427 -19.37 3.54 -38.15
N ALA A 428 -18.12 3.66 -37.70
CA ALA A 428 -16.93 3.61 -38.57
C ALA A 428 -16.57 2.18 -39.03
N ALA A 429 -17.04 1.14 -38.35
CA ALA A 429 -16.83 -0.27 -38.75
C ALA A 429 -17.87 -0.77 -39.78
N ILE A 430 -18.96 -0.02 -40.00
CA ILE A 430 -20.04 -0.34 -40.94
C ILE A 430 -19.90 0.45 -42.26
N SER A 431 -19.04 1.46 -42.30
CA SER A 431 -18.62 2.20 -43.52
C SER A 431 -17.32 1.65 -44.09
#